data_AF-Q98G30-F1
#
_entry.id   AF-Q98G30-F1
#
_cell.length_a   1.000
_cell.length_b   1.000
_cell.length_c   1.000
_cell.angle_alpha   90.00
_cell.angle_beta   90.00
_cell.angle_gamma   90.00
#
_symmetry.space_group_name_H-M   'P 1'
#
loop_
_entity.id
_entity.type
_entity.pdbx_description
1 polymer ?
#
loop_
_entity_poly.entity_id
_entity_poly.type
_entity_poly.pdbx_seq_one_letter_code
_entity_poly.pdbx_strand_id
1 'polypeptide(L)'
;MQFEHRFEDNAPLYTGIYRDGCVLHLSEHHGDGTPGSHIRIETTDIAELHHELTERKYRFARPGLEETPWKTKEVTVDDPFGNRLTFYEDVRD
;
A
#
# COMPACT_ATOMS: atom_id res chain seq x y z
N MET A 1 -8.08 -5.12 -9.99
CA MET A 1 -8.84 -5.89 -8.97
C MET A 1 -8.74 -7.37 -9.30
N GLN A 2 -8.67 -8.23 -8.27
CA GLN A 2 -8.76 -9.68 -8.43
C GLN A 2 -10.17 -10.21 -8.21
N PHE A 3 -10.85 -9.75 -7.16
CA PHE A 3 -12.19 -10.18 -6.83
C PHE A 3 -12.92 -9.09 -6.06
N GLU A 4 -14.25 -9.14 -6.11
CA GLU A 4 -15.14 -8.42 -5.20
C GLU A 4 -16.16 -9.42 -4.66
N HIS A 5 -16.51 -9.26 -3.40
CA HIS A 5 -17.50 -10.08 -2.74
C HIS A 5 -18.36 -9.25 -1.79
N ARG A 6 -19.67 -9.39 -1.92
CA ARG A 6 -20.69 -8.94 -0.96
C ARG A 6 -21.65 -10.11 -0.75
N PHE A 7 -22.12 -10.30 0.49
CA PHE A 7 -23.12 -11.34 0.81
C PHE A 7 -24.52 -11.00 0.26
N GLU A 8 -24.81 -9.71 0.13
CA GLU A 8 -26.04 -9.12 -0.41
C GLU A 8 -25.75 -7.70 -0.93
N ASP A 9 -26.66 -7.09 -1.70
CA ASP A 9 -26.42 -5.84 -2.43
C ASP A 9 -25.92 -4.68 -1.55
N ASN A 10 -26.32 -4.64 -0.27
CA ASN A 10 -25.96 -3.59 0.69
C ASN A 10 -24.98 -4.05 1.80
N ALA A 11 -24.46 -5.29 1.74
CA ALA A 11 -23.50 -5.77 2.72
C ALA A 11 -22.10 -5.17 2.51
N PRO A 12 -21.24 -5.13 3.55
CA PRO A 12 -19.86 -4.64 3.43
C PRO A 12 -19.07 -5.33 2.32
N LEU A 13 -18.19 -4.57 1.66
CA LEU A 13 -17.32 -5.07 0.60
C LEU A 13 -16.14 -5.85 1.19
N TYR A 14 -15.88 -7.01 0.60
CA TYR A 14 -14.60 -7.67 0.68
C TYR A 14 -13.98 -7.74 -0.72
N THR A 15 -12.80 -7.17 -0.92
CA THR A 15 -12.18 -7.08 -2.25
C THR A 15 -10.68 -7.37 -2.20
N GLY A 16 -10.18 -7.98 -3.27
CA GLY A 16 -8.76 -8.21 -3.49
C GLY A 16 -8.24 -7.24 -4.54
N ILE A 17 -7.23 -6.44 -4.21
CA ILE A 17 -6.46 -5.68 -5.19
C ILE A 17 -5.12 -6.36 -5.42
N TYR A 18 -4.64 -6.33 -6.66
CA TYR A 18 -3.38 -6.94 -7.05
C TYR A 18 -2.55 -5.96 -7.84
N ARG A 19 -1.25 -5.99 -7.55
CA ARG A 19 -0.22 -5.27 -8.29
C ARG A 19 1.11 -6.02 -8.15
N ASP A 20 1.77 -6.28 -9.27
CA ASP A 20 3.18 -6.73 -9.32
C ASP A 20 3.51 -7.91 -8.37
N GLY A 21 2.62 -8.90 -8.28
CA GLY A 21 2.81 -10.06 -7.41
C GLY A 21 2.27 -9.89 -5.98
N CYS A 22 1.93 -8.68 -5.55
CA CYS A 22 1.34 -8.38 -4.25
C CYS A 22 -0.19 -8.37 -4.34
N VAL A 23 -0.87 -9.11 -3.44
CA VAL A 23 -2.33 -9.05 -3.26
C VAL A 23 -2.63 -8.44 -1.89
N LEU A 24 -3.43 -7.38 -1.87
CA LEU A 24 -3.99 -6.83 -0.63
C LEU A 24 -5.48 -7.15 -0.57
N HIS A 25 -5.90 -7.72 0.56
CA HIS A 25 -7.30 -7.98 0.86
C HIS A 25 -7.82 -6.80 1.69
N LEU A 26 -8.87 -6.15 1.20
CA LEU A 26 -9.52 -5.02 1.83
C LEU A 26 -10.89 -5.45 2.30
N SER A 27 -11.27 -5.07 3.52
CA SER A 27 -12.57 -5.40 4.09
C SER A 27 -13.21 -4.18 4.73
N GLU A 28 -14.49 -3.97 4.40
CA GLU A 28 -15.39 -3.07 5.12
C GLU A 28 -16.05 -3.78 6.32
N HIS A 29 -15.86 -5.10 6.50
CA HIS A 29 -16.47 -5.85 7.59
C HIS A 29 -15.86 -5.48 8.93
N HIS A 30 -16.74 -5.26 9.91
CA HIS A 30 -16.33 -4.97 11.28
C HIS A 30 -15.59 -6.17 11.89
N GLY A 31 -14.33 -5.95 12.29
CA GLY A 31 -13.50 -6.94 12.97
C GLY A 31 -12.50 -7.68 12.06
N ASP A 32 -12.59 -7.52 10.74
CA ASP A 32 -11.64 -8.15 9.80
C ASP A 32 -10.25 -7.50 9.84
N GLY A 33 -10.19 -6.23 10.23
CA GLY A 33 -8.96 -5.45 10.29
C GLY A 33 -9.01 -4.39 11.39
N THR A 34 -7.87 -3.71 11.58
CA THR A 34 -7.73 -2.62 12.55
C THR A 34 -7.55 -1.30 11.79
N PRO A 35 -8.37 -0.26 12.03
CA PRO A 35 -8.14 1.06 11.47
C PRO A 35 -6.77 1.62 11.87
N GLY A 36 -6.11 2.32 10.94
CA GLY A 36 -4.77 2.85 11.20
C GLY A 36 -3.66 1.79 11.16
N SER A 37 -3.89 0.69 10.44
CA SER A 37 -2.87 -0.35 10.26
C SER A 37 -1.67 0.20 9.51
N HIS A 38 -0.48 -0.24 9.88
CA HIS A 38 0.76 0.01 9.13
C HIS A 38 1.27 -1.31 8.58
N ILE A 39 1.36 -1.41 7.25
CA ILE A 39 1.95 -2.56 6.56
C ILE A 39 3.24 -2.16 5.87
N ARG A 40 4.23 -3.07 5.90
CA ARG A 40 5.52 -2.90 5.24
C ARG A 40 5.65 -3.95 4.13
N ILE A 41 5.86 -3.51 2.90
CA ILE A 41 5.78 -4.33 1.68
C ILE A 41 7.14 -4.29 0.99
N GLU A 42 7.77 -5.46 0.83
CA GLU A 42 9.01 -5.54 0.07
C GLU A 42 8.72 -5.31 -1.42
N THR A 43 9.52 -4.48 -2.07
CA THR A 43 9.43 -4.20 -3.50
C THR A 43 10.81 -4.35 -4.14
N THR A 44 10.80 -4.56 -5.45
CA THR A 44 12.00 -4.43 -6.28
C THR A 44 11.93 -3.09 -7.02
N ASP A 45 13.07 -2.42 -7.18
CA ASP A 45 13.20 -1.12 -7.84
C ASP A 45 12.29 -0.05 -7.23
N ILE A 46 12.56 0.29 -5.97
CA ILE A 46 11.75 1.27 -5.25
C ILE A 46 11.90 2.70 -5.83
N ALA A 47 13.00 2.96 -6.54
CA ALA A 47 13.21 4.24 -7.22
C ALA A 47 12.20 4.43 -8.36
N GLU A 48 11.96 3.40 -9.17
CA GLU A 48 10.94 3.44 -10.21
C GLU A 48 9.52 3.54 -9.62
N LEU A 49 9.24 2.80 -8.54
CA LEU A 49 7.95 2.92 -7.84
C LEU A 49 7.71 4.35 -7.32
N HIS A 50 8.72 4.97 -6.71
CA HIS A 50 8.65 6.36 -6.24
C HIS A 50 8.43 7.34 -7.41
N HIS A 51 9.14 7.14 -8.51
CA HIS A 51 8.99 7.96 -9.72
C HIS A 51 7.55 7.88 -10.27
N GLU A 52 7.01 6.67 -10.42
CA GLU A 52 5.63 6.46 -10.88
C GLU A 52 4.61 7.14 -9.95
N LEU A 53 4.74 6.97 -8.63
CA LEU A 53 3.83 7.57 -7.65
C LEU A 53 3.87 9.11 -7.69
N THR A 54 5.06 9.69 -7.90
CA THR A 54 5.24 11.15 -7.98
C THR A 54 4.68 11.73 -9.28
N GLU A 55 4.86 11.04 -10.41
CA GLU A 55 4.36 11.46 -11.72
C GLU A 55 2.83 11.50 -11.81
N ARG A 56 2.13 10.72 -10.97
CA ARG A 56 0.66 10.79 -10.84
C ARG A 56 0.17 12.14 -10.31
N LYS A 57 1.04 12.96 -9.71
CA LYS A 57 0.74 14.31 -9.20
C LYS A 57 -0.51 14.35 -8.31
N TYR A 58 -0.69 13.30 -7.50
CA TYR A 58 -1.83 13.21 -6.60
C TYR A 58 -1.77 14.36 -5.58
N ARG A 59 -2.85 15.14 -5.48
CA ARG A 59 -2.84 16.38 -4.70
C ARG A 59 -2.59 16.15 -3.20
N PHE A 60 -3.03 15.01 -2.69
CA PHE A 60 -3.08 14.73 -1.25
C PHE A 60 -1.94 13.81 -0.77
N ALA A 61 -1.05 13.35 -1.66
CA ALA A 61 0.14 12.62 -1.26
C ALA A 61 1.32 12.99 -2.15
N ARG A 62 2.47 13.21 -1.52
CA ARG A 62 3.77 13.43 -2.18
C ARG A 62 4.81 12.60 -1.43
N PRO A 63 4.81 11.28 -1.62
CA PRO A 63 5.68 10.40 -0.87
C PRO A 63 7.14 10.68 -1.24
N GLY A 64 8.03 10.64 -0.25
CA GLY A 64 9.48 10.71 -0.48
C GLY A 64 10.09 9.33 -0.67
N LEU A 65 11.32 9.31 -1.18
CA LEU A 65 12.21 8.14 -1.16
C LEU A 65 13.32 8.41 -0.14
N GLU A 66 13.36 7.60 0.91
CA GLU A 66 14.26 7.79 2.05
C GLU A 66 15.20 6.60 2.22
N GLU A 67 16.48 6.84 2.52
CA GLU A 67 17.41 5.81 2.97
C GLU A 67 17.42 5.77 4.51
N THR A 68 17.23 4.58 5.07
CA THR A 68 17.12 4.36 6.51
C THR A 68 18.46 3.97 7.14
N PRO A 69 18.64 4.15 8.46
CA PRO A 69 19.84 3.70 9.16
C PRO A 69 20.09 2.18 9.14
N TRP A 70 19.07 1.37 8.84
CA TRP A 70 19.15 -0.09 8.75
C TRP A 70 19.32 -0.59 7.31
N LYS A 71 19.87 0.26 6.42
CA LYS A 71 20.21 -0.07 5.03
C LYS A 71 18.99 -0.47 4.18
N THR A 72 17.89 0.27 4.27
CA THR A 72 16.77 0.11 3.33
C THR A 72 16.44 1.44 2.67
N LYS A 73 15.93 1.39 1.44
CA LYS A 73 15.21 2.49 0.82
C LYS A 73 13.73 2.31 1.10
N GLU A 74 13.01 3.38 1.44
CA GLU A 74 11.60 3.34 1.79
C GLU A 74 10.79 4.44 1.12
N VAL A 75 9.55 4.10 0.75
CA VAL A 75 8.52 5.01 0.24
C VAL A 75 7.26 4.74 1.02
N THR A 76 6.74 5.75 1.71
CA THR A 76 5.55 5.61 2.55
C THR A 76 4.39 6.41 1.99
N VAL A 77 3.23 5.77 1.87
CA VAL A 77 1.96 6.40 1.49
C VAL A 77 0.91 6.15 2.57
N ASP A 78 0.14 7.19 2.88
CA ASP A 78 -1.04 7.08 3.73
C ASP A 78 -2.28 6.91 2.83
N ASP A 79 -3.14 5.95 3.15
CA ASP A 79 -4.41 5.77 2.47
C ASP A 79 -5.49 6.72 3.04
N PRO A 80 -6.61 6.94 2.31
CA PRO A 80 -7.68 7.82 2.78
C PRO A 80 -8.39 7.36 4.07
N PHE A 81 -8.17 6.12 4.51
CA PHE A 81 -8.79 5.52 5.69
C PHE A 81 -7.85 5.53 6.91
N GLY A 82 -6.68 6.17 6.78
CA GLY A 82 -5.70 6.34 7.84
C GLY A 82 -4.70 5.20 7.99
N ASN A 83 -4.71 4.20 7.10
CA ASN A 83 -3.67 3.17 7.08
C ASN A 83 -2.42 3.70 6.40
N ARG A 84 -1.29 3.05 6.72
CA ARG A 84 0.02 3.38 6.15
C ARG A 84 0.60 2.18 5.42
N LEU A 85 1.08 2.42 4.21
CA LEU A 85 1.80 1.44 3.41
C LEU A 85 3.23 1.94 3.21
N THR A 86 4.21 1.23 3.76
CA THR A 86 5.63 1.49 3.52
C THR A 86 6.17 0.43 2.58
N PHE A 87 6.49 0.83 1.35
CA PHE A 87 7.26 0.02 0.43
C PHE A 87 8.74 0.12 0.79
N TYR A 88 9.46 -1.00 0.74
CA TYR A 88 10.89 -1.00 1.05
C TYR A 88 11.67 -1.90 0.11
N GLU A 89 12.94 -1.55 -0.09
CA GLU A 89 13.95 -2.35 -0.78
C GLU A 89 15.24 -2.33 0.05
N ASP A 90 15.88 -3.48 0.22
CA ASP A 90 17.20 -3.55 0.89
C ASP A 90 18.27 -2.86 0.04
N VAL A 91 19.09 -2.01 0.67
CA VAL A 91 20.31 -1.49 0.06
C VAL A 91 21.35 -2.61 0.10
N ARG A 92 21.40 -3.38 -0.98
CA ARG A 92 22.44 -4.40 -1.18
C ARG A 92 23.79 -3.70 -1.32
N ASP A 93 24.80 -4.27 -0.67
CA ASP A 93 26.21 -3.85 -0.81
C ASP A 93 26.74 -4.15 -2.23
#